data_AF-S4R4F1-F1
#
_entry.id   AF-S4R4F1-F1
#
_cell.length_a   1.000
_cell.length_b   1.000
_cell.length_c   1.000
_cell.angle_alpha   90.00
_cell.angle_beta   90.00
_cell.angle_gamma   90.00
#
_symmetry.space_group_name_H-M   'P 1'
#
loop_
_entity.id
_entity.type
_entity.pdbx_description
1 polymer ?
#
loop_
_entity_poly.entity_id
_entity_poly.type
_entity_poly.pdbx_seq_one_letter_code
_entity_poly.pdbx_strand_id
1 'polypeptide(L)'
;VFLRELEAYVDQPELIGRCFLQRKEDFQIYEKYCQNKPRSEAVWRQFADAAFFQECQRRLDHKLALDSYLLKPVQRITKYQLLLKEMLKCSKNSAGTQELEEALAGMLSILKAVNDSMHQIAITGFEGDVRDLGRLLMQGAFSVWAESRKGHSKVKELARFKPMQRHLFLYPKLLLFCKRREETGEGYEKAPSYSFKHALKMDGVGITEVSKGDQKKFEVSYNGREEVYTIQASSVEVKTAWVHEIRKVLTSQLEACKGQMSHR
;
A
#
# COMPACT_ATOMS: atom_id res chain seq x y z
N VAL A 1 -10.45 -22.26 13.29
CA VAL A 1 -11.80 -21.80 12.88
C VAL A 1 -11.93 -21.79 11.37
N PHE A 2 -11.16 -20.96 10.64
CA PHE A 2 -11.25 -20.87 9.17
C PHE A 2 -11.14 -22.20 8.41
N LEU A 3 -10.24 -23.12 8.82
CA LEU A 3 -10.16 -24.46 8.20
C LEU A 3 -11.49 -25.21 8.22
N ARG A 4 -12.18 -25.23 9.38
CA ARG A 4 -13.47 -25.93 9.53
C ARG A 4 -14.56 -25.31 8.65
N GLU A 5 -14.50 -24.00 8.44
CA GLU A 5 -15.43 -23.31 7.55
C GLU A 5 -15.12 -23.62 6.09
N LEU A 6 -13.85 -23.72 5.70
CA LEU A 6 -13.48 -24.17 4.36
C LEU A 6 -13.95 -25.62 4.10
N GLU A 7 -13.81 -26.50 5.10
CA GLU A 7 -14.27 -27.90 5.03
C GLU A 7 -15.79 -28.01 4.82
N ALA A 8 -16.57 -27.05 5.30
CA ALA A 8 -18.02 -27.02 5.10
C ALA A 8 -18.44 -26.75 3.64
N TYR A 9 -17.53 -26.29 2.79
CA TYR A 9 -17.78 -26.02 1.36
C TYR A 9 -17.24 -27.11 0.42
N VAL A 10 -16.81 -28.27 0.94
CA VAL A 10 -16.26 -29.36 0.11
C VAL A 10 -17.24 -29.84 -0.96
N ASP A 11 -18.52 -29.95 -0.63
CA ASP A 11 -19.57 -30.40 -1.56
C ASP A 11 -20.09 -29.28 -2.48
N GLN A 12 -19.82 -28.01 -2.14
CA GLN A 12 -20.25 -26.82 -2.90
C GLN A 12 -19.11 -25.79 -3.00
N PRO A 13 -18.01 -26.13 -3.68
CA PRO A 13 -16.79 -25.31 -3.70
C PRO A 13 -16.98 -23.94 -4.34
N GLU A 14 -17.98 -23.76 -5.21
CA GLU A 14 -18.33 -22.49 -5.83
C GLU A 14 -18.81 -21.44 -4.83
N LEU A 15 -19.34 -21.86 -3.67
CA LEU A 15 -19.83 -20.96 -2.62
C LEU A 15 -18.74 -20.52 -1.63
N ILE A 16 -17.50 -21.01 -1.79
CA ILE A 16 -16.41 -20.75 -0.85
C ILE A 16 -16.08 -19.24 -0.72
N GLY A 17 -16.43 -18.42 -1.71
CA GLY A 17 -16.31 -16.96 -1.62
C GLY A 17 -16.99 -16.38 -0.39
N ARG A 18 -18.14 -16.94 0.02
CA ARG A 18 -18.88 -16.52 1.23
C ARG A 18 -18.05 -16.68 2.50
N CYS A 19 -17.29 -17.77 2.61
CA CYS A 19 -16.39 -18.02 3.75
C CYS A 19 -15.34 -16.91 3.89
N PHE A 20 -14.75 -16.48 2.78
CA PHE A 20 -13.78 -15.38 2.78
C PHE A 20 -14.41 -14.03 3.15
N LEU A 21 -15.62 -13.75 2.64
CA LEU A 21 -16.33 -12.51 2.92
C LEU A 21 -16.72 -12.39 4.40
N GLN A 22 -17.20 -13.47 5.02
CA GLN A 22 -17.56 -13.52 6.45
C GLN A 22 -16.35 -13.31 7.38
N ARG A 23 -15.14 -13.61 6.90
CA ARG A 23 -13.90 -13.59 7.70
C ARG A 23 -12.95 -12.48 7.29
N LYS A 24 -13.40 -11.53 6.47
CA LYS A 24 -12.57 -10.49 5.87
C LYS A 24 -11.79 -9.68 6.92
N GLU A 25 -12.41 -9.35 8.04
CA GLU A 25 -11.82 -8.60 9.15
C GLU A 25 -10.75 -9.43 9.88
N ASP A 26 -10.93 -10.75 9.98
CA ASP A 26 -9.98 -11.64 10.64
C ASP A 26 -8.62 -11.69 9.91
N PHE A 27 -8.61 -11.42 8.59
CA PHE A 27 -7.37 -11.37 7.80
C PHE A 27 -6.49 -10.14 8.08
N GLN A 28 -6.98 -9.13 8.81
CA GLN A 28 -6.17 -7.96 9.17
C GLN A 28 -4.96 -8.33 10.05
N ILE A 29 -5.00 -9.48 10.74
CA ILE A 29 -3.86 -9.99 11.52
C ILE A 29 -2.58 -10.17 10.68
N TYR A 30 -2.71 -10.38 9.37
CA TYR A 30 -1.57 -10.55 8.47
C TYR A 30 -0.76 -9.26 8.32
N GLU A 31 -1.38 -8.09 8.46
CA GLU A 31 -0.66 -6.79 8.45
C GLU A 31 0.38 -6.75 9.56
N LYS A 32 -0.04 -7.02 10.79
CA LYS A 32 0.85 -7.07 11.96
C LYS A 32 1.98 -8.08 11.79
N TYR A 33 1.67 -9.26 11.24
CA TYR A 33 2.67 -10.28 11.00
C TYR A 33 3.71 -9.84 9.97
N CYS A 34 3.27 -9.31 8.83
CA CYS A 34 4.14 -8.86 7.75
C CYS A 34 5.01 -7.67 8.17
N GLN A 35 4.44 -6.69 8.89
CA GLN A 35 5.21 -5.56 9.43
C GLN A 35 6.33 -6.02 10.37
N ASN A 36 6.09 -7.05 11.18
CA ASN A 36 7.09 -7.59 12.09
C ASN A 36 8.09 -8.55 11.42
N LYS A 37 7.80 -9.07 10.22
CA LYS A 37 8.64 -10.09 9.57
C LYS A 37 10.09 -9.62 9.34
N PRO A 38 10.38 -8.39 8.85
CA PRO A 38 11.77 -7.91 8.72
C PRO A 38 12.51 -7.88 10.06
N ARG A 39 11.84 -7.45 11.14
CA ARG A 39 12.41 -7.47 12.50
C ARG A 39 12.70 -8.89 12.98
N SER A 40 11.77 -9.81 12.73
CA SER A 40 11.97 -11.24 13.03
C SER A 40 13.15 -11.82 12.25
N GLU A 41 13.35 -11.42 11.00
CA GLU A 41 14.51 -11.83 10.20
C GLU A 41 15.81 -11.25 10.74
N ALA A 42 15.83 -9.99 11.17
CA ALA A 42 17.02 -9.38 11.76
C ALA A 42 17.46 -10.12 13.03
N VAL A 43 16.52 -10.53 13.88
CA VAL A 43 16.80 -11.38 15.05
C VAL A 43 17.29 -12.76 14.61
N TRP A 44 16.60 -13.39 13.65
CA TRP A 44 17.01 -14.71 13.15
C TRP A 44 18.46 -14.72 12.65
N ARG A 45 18.89 -13.68 11.91
CA ARG A 45 20.27 -13.56 11.41
C ARG A 45 21.32 -13.57 12.53
N GLN A 46 20.99 -13.11 13.73
CA GLN A 46 21.91 -13.08 14.86
C GLN A 46 21.95 -14.41 15.64
N PHE A 47 20.87 -15.19 15.59
CA PHE A 47 20.69 -16.35 16.47
C PHE A 47 20.39 -17.67 15.74
N ALA A 48 20.46 -17.70 14.41
CA ALA A 48 20.15 -18.90 13.60
C ALA A 48 20.97 -20.13 14.03
N ASP A 49 22.23 -19.92 14.41
CA ASP A 49 23.15 -20.98 14.83
C ASP A 49 23.06 -21.32 16.33
N ALA A 50 22.14 -20.71 17.07
CA ALA A 50 21.97 -21.01 18.49
C ALA A 50 21.52 -22.48 18.69
N ALA A 51 22.20 -23.20 19.58
CA ALA A 51 21.94 -24.62 19.88
C ALA A 51 20.46 -24.90 20.22
N PHE A 52 19.77 -23.92 20.81
CA PHE A 52 18.34 -23.99 21.10
C PHE A 52 17.50 -24.32 19.85
N PHE A 53 17.72 -23.62 18.73
CA PHE A 53 16.94 -23.83 17.51
C PHE A 53 17.31 -25.14 16.82
N GLN A 54 18.59 -25.51 16.82
CA GLN A 54 19.06 -26.78 16.27
C GLN A 54 18.43 -27.98 17.00
N GLU A 55 18.40 -27.95 18.33
CA GLU A 55 17.79 -29.01 19.13
C GLU A 55 16.26 -29.06 18.94
N CYS A 56 15.59 -27.90 18.86
CA CYS A 56 14.17 -27.86 18.54
C CYS A 56 13.88 -28.47 17.15
N GLN A 57 14.68 -28.13 16.13
CA GLN A 57 14.53 -28.65 14.77
C GLN A 57 14.73 -30.19 14.74
N ARG A 58 15.75 -30.70 15.43
CA ARG A 58 16.04 -32.13 15.54
C ARG A 58 14.91 -32.88 16.25
N ARG A 59 14.40 -32.35 17.38
CA ARG A 59 13.30 -32.97 18.15
C ARG A 59 12.00 -33.04 17.37
N LEU A 60 11.76 -32.09 16.47
CA LEU A 60 10.58 -32.06 15.60
C LEU A 60 10.78 -32.82 14.27
N ASP A 61 11.98 -33.38 14.04
CA ASP A 61 12.38 -34.02 12.77
C ASP A 61 12.12 -33.13 11.53
N HIS A 62 12.39 -31.83 11.67
CA HIS A 62 12.14 -30.85 10.62
C HIS A 62 13.32 -30.76 9.64
N LYS A 63 13.02 -30.91 8.34
CA LYS A 63 14.01 -30.74 7.25
C LYS A 63 14.38 -29.28 6.96
N LEU A 64 13.51 -28.33 7.33
CA LEU A 64 13.70 -26.90 7.10
C LEU A 64 13.96 -26.18 8.43
N ALA A 65 14.71 -25.09 8.38
CA ALA A 65 14.92 -24.21 9.53
C ALA A 65 13.66 -23.39 9.87
N LEU A 66 13.61 -22.85 11.09
CA LEU A 66 12.44 -22.14 11.61
C LEU A 66 11.99 -20.96 10.73
N ASP A 67 12.94 -20.20 10.18
CA ASP A 67 12.66 -19.05 9.30
C ASP A 67 11.82 -19.41 8.06
N SER A 68 12.02 -20.61 7.51
CA SER A 68 11.23 -21.14 6.40
C SER A 68 9.77 -21.34 6.79
N TYR A 69 9.50 -21.73 8.04
CA TYR A 69 8.13 -21.83 8.57
C TYR A 69 7.56 -20.46 8.91
N LEU A 70 8.38 -19.52 9.40
CA LEU A 70 7.97 -18.13 9.64
C LEU A 70 7.66 -17.37 8.34
N LEU A 71 8.04 -17.88 7.17
CA LEU A 71 7.62 -17.31 5.89
C LEU A 71 6.21 -17.77 5.47
N LYS A 72 5.69 -18.86 6.06
CA LYS A 72 4.40 -19.46 5.64
C LYS A 72 3.22 -18.49 5.74
N PRO A 73 3.06 -17.61 6.74
CA PRO A 73 1.94 -16.66 6.75
C PRO A 73 1.99 -15.67 5.57
N VAL A 74 3.17 -15.12 5.25
CA VAL A 74 3.37 -14.23 4.09
C VAL A 74 3.03 -14.96 2.77
N GLN A 75 3.46 -16.21 2.65
CA GLN A 75 3.11 -17.05 1.51
C GLN A 75 1.62 -17.36 1.47
N ARG A 76 1.00 -17.67 2.61
CA ARG A 76 -0.39 -18.11 2.65
C ARG A 76 -1.35 -16.99 2.21
N ILE A 77 -1.15 -15.77 2.72
CA ILE A 77 -2.00 -14.63 2.35
C ILE A 77 -1.91 -14.31 0.86
N THR A 78 -0.72 -14.45 0.25
CA THR A 78 -0.51 -14.21 -1.19
C THR A 78 -1.04 -15.33 -2.08
N LYS A 79 -1.29 -16.53 -1.54
CA LYS A 79 -1.90 -17.65 -2.28
C LYS A 79 -3.42 -17.57 -2.37
N TYR A 80 -4.12 -17.00 -1.38
CA TYR A 80 -5.58 -17.00 -1.39
C TYR A 80 -6.19 -16.34 -2.63
N GLN A 81 -5.66 -15.20 -3.09
CA GLN A 81 -6.14 -14.56 -4.32
C GLN A 81 -5.92 -15.44 -5.56
N LEU A 82 -4.82 -16.20 -5.62
CA LEU A 82 -4.58 -17.13 -6.73
C LEU A 82 -5.61 -18.27 -6.72
N LEU A 83 -5.86 -18.85 -5.56
CA LEU A 83 -6.82 -19.94 -5.40
C LEU A 83 -8.25 -19.49 -5.71
N LEU A 84 -8.67 -18.31 -5.23
CA LEU A 84 -9.97 -17.73 -5.56
C LEU A 84 -10.09 -17.42 -7.06
N LYS A 85 -9.01 -16.94 -7.69
CA LYS A 85 -8.97 -16.71 -9.13
C LYS A 85 -9.12 -18.02 -9.92
N GLU A 86 -8.46 -19.10 -9.50
CA GLU A 86 -8.66 -20.41 -10.13
C GLU A 86 -10.08 -20.94 -9.91
N MET A 87 -10.64 -20.79 -8.70
CA MET A 87 -12.02 -21.20 -8.41
C MET A 87 -13.04 -20.46 -9.29
N LEU A 88 -12.84 -19.15 -9.48
CA LEU A 88 -13.68 -18.31 -10.33
C LEU A 88 -13.61 -18.74 -11.81
N LYS A 89 -12.46 -19.20 -12.30
CA LYS A 89 -12.34 -19.72 -13.68
C LYS A 89 -13.20 -20.98 -13.89
N CYS A 90 -13.27 -21.85 -12.87
CA CYS A 90 -14.03 -23.10 -12.92
C CYS A 90 -15.52 -22.91 -12.62
N SER A 91 -15.89 -21.81 -11.94
CA SER A 91 -17.25 -21.58 -11.41
C SER A 91 -17.99 -20.46 -12.15
N LYS A 92 -17.71 -20.25 -13.45
CA LYS A 92 -18.36 -19.21 -14.26
C LYS A 92 -19.86 -19.46 -14.36
N ASN A 93 -20.66 -18.40 -14.19
CA ASN A 93 -22.13 -18.44 -14.25
C ASN A 93 -22.77 -19.41 -13.22
N SER A 94 -22.10 -19.67 -12.11
CA SER A 94 -22.63 -20.45 -11.00
C SER A 94 -23.29 -19.53 -9.96
N ALA A 95 -24.04 -20.11 -9.02
CA ALA A 95 -24.69 -19.37 -7.96
C ALA A 95 -23.73 -18.62 -7.01
N GLY A 96 -22.43 -18.96 -7.01
CA GLY A 96 -21.41 -18.32 -6.18
C GLY A 96 -20.43 -17.41 -6.94
N THR A 97 -20.63 -17.16 -8.24
CA THR A 97 -19.70 -16.37 -9.05
C THR A 97 -19.49 -14.97 -8.48
N GLN A 98 -20.56 -14.29 -8.07
CA GLN A 98 -20.47 -12.93 -7.52
C GLN A 98 -19.68 -12.92 -6.21
N GLU A 99 -19.97 -13.83 -5.28
CA GLU A 99 -19.25 -13.89 -4.01
C GLU A 99 -17.77 -14.26 -4.19
N LEU A 100 -17.43 -15.06 -5.21
CA LEU A 100 -16.03 -15.33 -5.57
C LEU A 100 -15.31 -14.09 -6.10
N GLU A 101 -15.97 -13.28 -6.94
CA GLU A 101 -15.42 -12.01 -7.45
C GLU A 101 -15.20 -11.02 -6.30
N GLU A 102 -16.18 -10.87 -5.41
CA GLU A 102 -16.10 -10.01 -4.24
C GLU A 102 -15.02 -10.48 -3.26
N ALA A 103 -14.93 -11.80 -3.01
CA ALA A 103 -13.87 -12.38 -2.17
C ALA A 103 -12.48 -12.15 -2.75
N LEU A 104 -12.32 -12.35 -4.07
CA LEU A 104 -11.06 -12.09 -4.76
C LEU A 104 -10.65 -10.61 -4.63
N ALA A 105 -11.58 -9.68 -4.89
CA ALA A 105 -11.35 -8.26 -4.71
C ALA A 105 -10.99 -7.91 -3.26
N GLY A 106 -11.66 -8.52 -2.28
CA GLY A 106 -11.37 -8.39 -0.86
C GLY A 106 -9.94 -8.82 -0.50
N MET A 107 -9.53 -10.01 -0.95
CA MET A 107 -8.18 -10.52 -0.70
C MET A 107 -7.09 -9.69 -1.38
N LEU A 108 -7.33 -9.22 -2.61
CA LEU A 108 -6.43 -8.28 -3.29
C LEU A 108 -6.32 -6.95 -2.53
N SER A 109 -7.43 -6.45 -1.97
CA SER A 109 -7.44 -5.23 -1.15
C SER A 109 -6.61 -5.41 0.13
N ILE A 110 -6.72 -6.57 0.80
CA ILE A 110 -5.91 -6.90 1.98
C ILE A 110 -4.43 -6.95 1.61
N LEU A 111 -4.06 -7.65 0.53
CA LEU A 111 -2.66 -7.73 0.08
C LEU A 111 -2.08 -6.35 -0.23
N LYS A 112 -2.88 -5.49 -0.90
CA LYS A 112 -2.49 -4.11 -1.16
C LYS A 112 -2.30 -3.34 0.15
N ALA A 113 -3.23 -3.43 1.09
CA ALA A 113 -3.14 -2.73 2.38
C ALA A 113 -1.90 -3.18 3.18
N VAL A 114 -1.65 -4.48 3.26
CA VAL A 114 -0.45 -5.03 3.91
C VAL A 114 0.81 -4.48 3.26
N ASN A 115 0.92 -4.56 1.93
CA ASN A 115 2.06 -4.03 1.19
C ASN A 115 2.25 -2.52 1.41
N ASP A 116 1.17 -1.75 1.34
CA ASP A 116 1.21 -0.31 1.55
C ASP A 116 1.68 0.05 2.96
N SER A 117 1.23 -0.69 3.99
CA SER A 117 1.69 -0.47 5.36
C SER A 117 3.20 -0.76 5.53
N MET A 118 3.76 -1.73 4.77
CA MET A 118 5.21 -1.97 4.75
C MET A 118 5.98 -0.75 4.26
N HIS A 119 5.45 -0.03 3.27
CA HIS A 119 6.05 1.21 2.80
C HIS A 119 5.87 2.36 3.80
N GLN A 120 4.72 2.42 4.48
CA GLN A 120 4.42 3.43 5.49
C GLN A 120 5.40 3.39 6.67
N ILE A 121 5.68 2.21 7.23
CA ILE A 121 6.61 2.06 8.35
C ILE A 121 8.07 2.39 7.98
N ALA A 122 8.38 2.43 6.68
CA ALA A 122 9.70 2.78 6.18
C ALA A 122 9.89 4.30 5.97
N ILE A 123 8.89 5.13 6.30
CA ILE A 123 8.99 6.58 6.27
C ILE A 123 9.79 7.08 7.49
N THR A 124 10.77 7.94 7.25
CA THR A 124 11.66 8.53 8.25
C THR A 124 11.65 10.05 8.17
N GLY A 125 11.84 10.72 9.30
CA GLY A 125 11.93 12.18 9.39
C GLY A 125 10.59 12.93 9.24
N PHE A 126 9.45 12.23 9.37
CA PHE A 126 8.14 12.86 9.51
C PHE A 126 7.94 13.28 10.97
N GLU A 127 7.53 14.53 11.20
CA GLU A 127 7.23 15.04 12.54
C GLU A 127 5.82 14.59 12.96
N GLY A 128 5.74 13.49 13.70
CA GLY A 128 4.50 12.85 14.14
C GLY A 128 4.49 11.36 13.85
N ASP A 129 3.37 10.69 14.16
CA ASP A 129 3.19 9.28 13.80
C ASP A 129 2.44 9.15 12.47
N VAL A 130 3.09 8.53 11.48
CA VAL A 130 2.47 8.28 10.17
C VAL A 130 1.24 7.37 10.26
N ARG A 131 1.10 6.58 11.33
CA ARG A 131 -0.07 5.72 11.59
C ARG A 131 -1.31 6.52 11.96
N ASP A 132 -1.14 7.71 12.55
CA ASP A 132 -2.24 8.60 12.92
C ASP A 132 -2.85 9.32 11.72
N LEU A 133 -2.22 9.23 10.54
CA LEU A 133 -2.73 9.79 9.29
C LEU A 133 -3.92 9.00 8.72
N GLY A 134 -4.24 7.87 9.34
CA GLY A 134 -5.29 6.94 8.92
C GLY A 134 -4.79 5.96 7.85
N ARG A 135 -5.75 5.28 7.21
CA ARG A 135 -5.45 4.28 6.18
C ARG A 135 -4.75 4.91 4.99
N LEU A 136 -3.58 4.38 4.63
CA LEU A 136 -2.89 4.72 3.39
C LEU A 136 -3.73 4.26 2.19
N LEU A 137 -4.09 5.20 1.30
CA LEU A 137 -4.95 4.96 0.15
C LEU A 137 -4.13 4.49 -1.06
N MET A 138 -3.03 5.20 -1.36
CA MET A 138 -2.10 4.87 -2.43
C MET A 138 -0.67 5.26 -2.08
N GLN A 139 0.29 4.51 -2.61
CA GLN A 139 1.70 4.91 -2.63
C GLN A 139 2.35 4.52 -3.96
N GLY A 140 3.40 5.25 -4.34
CA GLY A 140 4.08 5.02 -5.61
C GLY A 140 5.24 5.95 -5.87
N ALA A 141 6.14 5.54 -6.77
CA ALA A 141 7.29 6.32 -7.20
C ALA A 141 6.96 7.12 -8.47
N PHE A 142 7.35 8.40 -8.48
CA PHE A 142 7.03 9.35 -9.55
C PHE A 142 8.21 10.28 -9.84
N SER A 143 8.26 10.73 -11.10
CA SER A 143 9.01 11.92 -11.49
C SER A 143 8.14 13.15 -11.22
N VAL A 144 8.63 14.09 -10.40
CA VAL A 144 7.89 15.27 -9.97
C VAL A 144 8.64 16.54 -10.33
N TRP A 145 7.98 17.43 -11.06
CA TRP A 145 8.41 18.82 -11.27
C TRP A 145 7.61 19.71 -10.33
N ALA A 146 8.27 20.69 -9.72
CA ALA A 146 7.63 21.62 -8.79
C ALA A 146 7.79 23.05 -9.31
N GLU A 147 6.67 23.75 -9.43
CA GLU A 147 6.58 25.17 -9.75
C GLU A 147 5.95 25.90 -8.58
N SER A 148 6.55 27.02 -8.16
CA SER A 148 6.07 27.81 -7.03
C SER A 148 6.12 29.29 -7.38
N ARG A 149 5.05 30.03 -7.07
CA ARG A 149 4.99 31.49 -7.25
C ARG A 149 5.77 32.26 -6.17
N LYS A 150 6.13 31.62 -5.05
CA LYS A 150 6.87 32.25 -3.94
C LYS A 150 8.38 31.96 -4.03
N GLY A 151 9.13 32.98 -4.43
CA GLY A 151 10.58 33.13 -4.25
C GLY A 151 11.46 32.28 -5.18
N HIS A 152 12.37 32.95 -5.90
CA HIS A 152 13.41 32.35 -6.76
C HIS A 152 14.54 31.74 -5.91
N SER A 153 14.35 30.49 -5.44
CA SER A 153 15.44 29.69 -4.87
C SER A 153 16.09 28.83 -5.97
N LYS A 154 17.43 28.78 -6.04
CA LYS A 154 18.19 27.97 -7.00
C LYS A 154 17.79 26.49 -7.03
N VAL A 155 17.33 25.93 -5.90
CA VAL A 155 16.84 24.54 -5.81
C VAL A 155 15.48 24.38 -6.48
N LYS A 156 14.61 25.39 -6.42
CA LYS A 156 13.30 25.40 -7.09
C LYS A 156 13.45 25.57 -8.60
N GLU A 157 14.45 26.33 -9.04
CA GLU A 157 14.75 26.53 -10.46
C GLU A 157 15.23 25.23 -11.14
N LEU A 158 16.06 24.43 -10.46
CA LEU A 158 16.51 23.12 -10.96
C LEU A 158 15.36 22.11 -11.12
N ALA A 159 14.40 22.11 -10.18
CA ALA A 159 13.25 21.19 -10.19
C ALA A 159 12.23 21.51 -11.31
N ARG A 160 12.32 22.72 -11.90
CA ARG A 160 11.52 23.12 -13.06
C ARG A 160 12.00 22.45 -14.35
N PHE A 161 13.30 22.26 -14.50
CA PHE A 161 13.91 21.68 -15.71
C PHE A 161 14.25 20.20 -15.56
N LYS A 162 14.57 19.74 -14.35
CA LYS A 162 14.89 18.34 -14.05
C LYS A 162 13.91 17.76 -13.03
N PRO A 163 13.21 16.65 -13.34
CA PRO A 163 12.30 16.03 -12.39
C PRO A 163 13.06 15.52 -11.17
N MET A 164 12.44 15.70 -10.01
CA MET A 164 12.87 15.04 -8.79
C MET A 164 12.18 13.69 -8.66
N GLN A 165 12.91 12.66 -8.27
CA GLN A 165 12.30 11.39 -7.89
C GLN A 165 11.66 11.55 -6.51
N ARG A 166 10.36 11.24 -6.42
CA ARG A 166 9.59 11.24 -5.18
C ARG A 166 8.74 9.99 -5.08
N HIS A 167 8.70 9.45 -3.87
CA HIS A 167 7.72 8.45 -3.48
C HIS A 167 6.57 9.18 -2.78
N LEU A 168 5.38 9.10 -3.34
CA LEU A 168 4.19 9.77 -2.82
C LEU A 168 3.38 8.81 -1.96
N PHE A 169 2.76 9.33 -0.90
CA PHE A 169 1.84 8.60 -0.03
C PHE A 169 0.56 9.42 0.14
N LEU A 170 -0.55 8.89 -0.35
CA LEU A 170 -1.87 9.53 -0.30
C LEU A 170 -2.67 9.00 0.88
N TYR A 171 -2.98 9.90 1.81
CA TYR A 171 -3.89 9.68 2.93
C TYR A 171 -5.17 10.49 2.74
N PRO A 172 -6.25 10.21 3.50
CA PRO A 172 -7.48 10.99 3.43
C PRO A 172 -7.29 12.49 3.70
N LYS A 173 -6.30 12.86 4.52
CA LYS A 173 -6.07 14.26 4.95
C LYS A 173 -4.73 14.85 4.48
N LEU A 174 -3.80 14.03 4.01
CA LEU A 174 -2.46 14.46 3.61
C LEU A 174 -1.97 13.75 2.36
N LEU A 175 -1.22 14.47 1.52
CA LEU A 175 -0.36 13.90 0.47
C LEU A 175 1.10 14.12 0.87
N LEU A 176 1.81 13.05 1.23
CA LEU A 176 3.22 13.11 1.61
C LEU A 176 4.13 12.91 0.41
N PHE A 177 5.19 13.69 0.36
CA PHE A 177 6.28 13.59 -0.59
C PHE A 177 7.52 13.10 0.14
N CYS A 178 8.00 11.93 -0.23
CA CYS A 178 9.22 11.36 0.31
C CYS A 178 10.28 11.16 -0.79
N LYS A 179 11.56 11.15 -0.41
CA LYS A 179 12.67 10.71 -1.27
C LYS A 179 13.04 9.29 -0.88
N ARG A 180 12.98 8.34 -1.81
CA ARG A 180 13.52 6.99 -1.60
C ARG A 180 15.03 7.11 -1.33
N ARG A 181 15.51 6.53 -0.24
CA ARG A 181 16.93 6.33 0.00
C ARG A 181 17.33 4.98 -0.59
N GLU A 182 18.50 4.97 -1.19
CA GLU A 182 19.22 3.73 -1.47
C GLU A 182 20.22 3.62 -0.34
N GLU A 183 20.01 2.67 0.56
CA GLU A 183 20.95 2.46 1.66
C GLU A 183 22.16 1.71 1.11
N THR A 184 23.29 2.41 1.01
CA THR A 184 24.61 1.90 0.62
C THR A 184 25.44 1.45 1.84
N GLY A 185 24.78 1.00 2.91
CA GLY A 185 25.46 0.56 4.14
C GLY A 185 25.95 -0.89 4.05
N GLU A 186 27.00 -1.21 4.82
CA GLU A 186 27.48 -2.59 5.06
C GLU A 186 26.46 -3.34 5.94
N GLY A 187 25.33 -3.69 5.34
CA GLY A 187 24.23 -4.38 5.98
C GLY A 187 23.16 -4.67 4.95
N TYR A 188 22.79 -5.94 4.79
CA TYR A 188 21.86 -6.41 3.77
C TYR A 188 20.38 -6.02 4.03
N GLU A 189 20.11 -4.84 4.61
CA GLU A 189 18.75 -4.31 4.64
C GLU A 189 18.37 -3.81 3.25
N LYS A 190 17.91 -4.75 2.42
CA LYS A 190 17.39 -4.50 1.06
C LYS A 190 16.02 -3.81 1.06
N ALA A 191 15.49 -3.41 2.22
CA ALA A 191 14.19 -2.77 2.32
C ALA A 191 14.31 -1.28 1.96
N PRO A 192 13.42 -0.74 1.10
CA PRO A 192 13.49 0.67 0.73
C PRO A 192 13.11 1.54 1.94
N SER A 193 13.92 2.55 2.27
CA SER A 193 13.57 3.59 3.23
C SER A 193 13.19 4.90 2.53
N TYR A 194 12.29 5.67 3.13
CA TYR A 194 11.72 6.87 2.55
C TYR A 194 11.95 8.07 3.47
N SER A 195 12.72 9.06 3.03
CA SER A 195 12.84 10.31 3.79
C SER A 195 11.74 11.27 3.46
N PHE A 196 10.99 11.69 4.47
CA PHE A 196 10.05 12.79 4.37
C PHE A 196 10.72 14.05 3.78
N LYS A 197 9.97 14.76 2.93
CA LYS A 197 10.40 16.03 2.31
C LYS A 197 9.35 17.12 2.39
N HIS A 198 8.10 16.77 2.16
CA HIS A 198 7.01 17.73 2.13
C HIS A 198 5.66 17.06 2.33
N ALA A 199 4.65 17.81 2.76
CA ALA A 199 3.29 17.34 2.93
C ALA A 199 2.31 18.42 2.45
N LEU A 200 1.29 18.02 1.70
CA LEU A 200 0.17 18.87 1.33
C LEU A 200 -1.07 18.43 2.11
N LYS A 201 -1.78 19.37 2.73
CA LYS A 201 -3.11 19.09 3.28
C LYS A 201 -4.12 18.95 2.15
N MET A 202 -4.97 17.94 2.22
CA MET A 202 -5.88 17.62 1.13
C MET A 202 -7.00 18.65 0.94
N ASP A 203 -7.22 19.54 1.91
CA ASP A 203 -8.17 20.66 1.84
C ASP A 203 -7.70 21.79 0.91
N GLY A 204 -6.38 21.97 0.77
CA GLY A 204 -5.77 22.92 -0.16
C GLY A 204 -5.40 22.33 -1.51
N VAL A 205 -5.63 21.03 -1.75
CA VAL A 205 -5.22 20.31 -2.97
C VAL A 205 -6.28 20.45 -4.08
N GLY A 206 -5.83 20.81 -5.28
CA GLY A 206 -6.60 20.71 -6.52
C GLY A 206 -5.90 19.80 -7.53
N ILE A 207 -6.65 19.10 -8.38
CA ILE A 207 -6.10 18.19 -9.40
C ILE A 207 -6.47 18.65 -10.81
N THR A 208 -5.53 18.54 -11.75
CA THR A 208 -5.78 18.82 -13.18
C THR A 208 -5.21 17.67 -14.02
N GLU A 209 -6.02 17.13 -14.92
CA GLU A 209 -5.52 16.20 -15.92
C GLU A 209 -4.93 16.96 -17.09
N VAL A 210 -3.66 16.70 -17.38
CA VAL A 210 -2.98 17.33 -18.51
C VAL A 210 -3.40 16.58 -19.78
N SER A 211 -4.31 17.19 -20.55
CA SER A 211 -4.84 16.60 -21.79
C SER A 211 -3.93 16.80 -23.01
N LYS A 212 -2.96 17.73 -22.94
CA LYS A 212 -1.99 18.01 -24.01
C LYS A 212 -0.58 17.63 -23.55
N GLY A 213 0.04 16.64 -24.20
CA GLY A 213 1.39 16.18 -23.90
C GLY A 213 1.44 14.71 -23.47
N ASP A 214 2.32 14.40 -22.52
CA ASP A 214 2.49 13.03 -21.99
C ASP A 214 1.25 12.58 -21.19
N GLN A 215 0.53 11.59 -21.72
CA GLN A 215 -0.70 11.06 -21.13
C GLN A 215 -0.51 10.42 -19.75
N LYS A 216 0.73 10.16 -19.33
CA LYS A 216 1.07 9.67 -17.99
C LYS A 216 1.22 10.78 -16.95
N LYS A 217 1.06 12.05 -17.33
CA LYS A 217 1.19 13.20 -16.44
C LYS A 217 -0.14 13.70 -15.91
N PHE A 218 -0.12 14.18 -14.68
CA PHE A 218 -1.21 14.95 -14.07
C PHE A 218 -0.61 16.01 -13.15
N GLU A 219 -1.40 17.04 -12.82
CA GLU A 219 -0.97 18.13 -11.95
C GLU A 219 -1.71 18.09 -10.62
N VAL A 220 -0.95 18.27 -9.54
CA VAL A 220 -1.46 18.55 -8.19
C VAL A 220 -1.10 19.99 -7.87
N SER A 221 -2.11 20.84 -7.75
CA SER A 221 -1.96 22.23 -7.32
C SER A 221 -2.31 22.38 -5.84
N TYR A 222 -1.68 23.35 -5.17
CA TYR A 222 -1.92 23.64 -3.77
C TYR A 222 -2.19 25.12 -3.54
N ASN A 223 -3.13 25.45 -2.64
CA ASN A 223 -3.51 26.80 -2.23
C ASN A 223 -3.74 27.75 -3.42
N GLY A 224 -4.68 27.42 -4.31
CA GLY A 224 -4.99 28.28 -5.46
C GLY A 224 -3.87 28.36 -6.50
N ARG A 225 -3.13 27.26 -6.71
CA ARG A 225 -1.98 27.17 -7.62
C ARG A 225 -0.78 28.05 -7.22
N GLU A 226 -0.64 28.36 -5.93
CA GLU A 226 0.62 28.93 -5.40
C GLU A 226 1.80 27.97 -5.58
N GLU A 227 1.51 26.67 -5.45
CA GLU A 227 2.41 25.58 -5.78
C GLU A 227 1.72 24.63 -6.77
N VAL A 228 2.46 24.17 -7.77
CA VAL A 228 2.00 23.22 -8.78
C VAL A 228 3.04 22.12 -8.94
N TYR A 229 2.58 20.88 -8.79
CA TYR A 229 3.38 19.68 -8.90
C TYR A 229 2.93 18.90 -10.13
N THR A 230 3.75 18.87 -11.17
CA THR A 230 3.52 18.01 -12.33
C THR A 230 4.09 16.63 -12.00
N ILE A 231 3.24 15.62 -11.98
CA ILE A 231 3.57 14.26 -11.56
C ILE A 231 3.46 13.36 -12.78
N GLN A 232 4.53 12.65 -13.11
CA GLN A 232 4.56 11.66 -14.18
C GLN A 232 4.58 10.25 -13.58
N ALA A 233 3.54 9.48 -13.88
CA ALA A 233 3.41 8.08 -13.50
C ALA A 233 4.24 7.16 -14.41
N SER A 234 4.45 5.93 -13.95
CA SER A 234 5.09 4.87 -14.74
C SER A 234 4.24 4.43 -15.94
N SER A 235 2.91 4.47 -15.81
CA SER A 235 1.95 4.12 -16.87
C SER A 235 0.67 4.95 -16.80
N VAL A 236 -0.15 4.89 -17.86
CA VAL A 236 -1.43 5.62 -17.94
C VAL A 236 -2.43 5.07 -16.93
N GLU A 237 -2.39 3.77 -16.67
CA GLU A 237 -3.24 3.08 -15.70
C GLU A 237 -2.92 3.55 -14.27
N VAL A 238 -1.64 3.68 -13.93
CA VAL A 238 -1.21 4.24 -12.64
C VAL A 238 -1.67 5.68 -12.50
N LYS A 239 -1.46 6.53 -13.53
CA LYS A 239 -1.98 7.91 -13.53
C LYS A 239 -3.49 7.96 -13.32
N THR A 240 -4.23 7.12 -14.03
CA THR A 240 -5.71 7.06 -13.95
C THR A 240 -6.18 6.65 -12.56
N ALA A 241 -5.55 5.63 -11.97
CA ALA A 241 -5.86 5.18 -10.60
C ALA A 241 -5.60 6.29 -9.56
N TRP A 242 -4.46 7.00 -9.68
CA TRP A 242 -4.12 8.10 -8.78
C TRP A 242 -5.07 9.29 -8.91
N VAL A 243 -5.40 9.69 -10.14
CA VAL A 243 -6.35 10.77 -10.39
C VAL A 243 -7.73 10.41 -9.83
N HIS A 244 -8.18 9.16 -10.03
CA HIS A 244 -9.46 8.68 -9.50
C HIS A 244 -9.49 8.73 -7.97
N GLU A 245 -8.47 8.20 -7.29
CA GLU A 245 -8.45 8.17 -5.83
C GLU A 245 -8.34 9.58 -5.21
N ILE A 246 -7.53 10.47 -5.79
CA ILE A 246 -7.46 11.87 -5.33
C ILE A 246 -8.82 12.55 -5.50
N ARG A 247 -9.50 12.37 -6.64
CA ARG A 247 -10.86 12.92 -6.85
C ARG A 247 -11.85 12.41 -5.83
N LYS A 248 -11.78 11.12 -5.49
CA LYS A 248 -12.63 10.51 -4.45
C LYS A 248 -12.41 11.20 -3.10
N VAL A 249 -11.15 11.40 -2.70
CA VAL A 249 -10.80 12.11 -1.45
C VAL A 249 -11.34 13.54 -1.45
N LEU A 250 -11.20 14.27 -2.55
CA LEU A 250 -11.71 15.65 -2.68
C LEU A 250 -13.26 15.70 -2.65
N THR A 251 -13.91 14.74 -3.28
CA THR A 251 -15.38 14.64 -3.30
C THR A 251 -15.93 14.35 -1.90
N SER A 252 -15.36 13.39 -1.19
CA SER A 252 -15.77 13.08 0.19
C SER A 252 -15.55 14.25 1.16
N GLN A 253 -14.49 15.05 0.97
CA GLN A 253 -14.29 16.28 1.74
C GLN A 253 -15.36 17.33 1.45
N LEU A 254 -15.74 17.52 0.19
CA LEU A 254 -16.79 18.46 -0.21
C LEU A 254 -18.14 18.06 0.40
N GLU A 255 -18.47 16.77 0.40
CA GLU A 255 -19.69 16.24 1.01
C GLU A 255 -19.69 16.46 2.53
N ALA A 256 -18.57 16.21 3.21
CA ALA A 256 -18.42 16.45 4.65
C ALA A 256 -18.61 17.94 5.00
N CYS A 257 -18.05 18.87 4.21
CA CYS A 257 -18.25 20.31 4.40
C CYS A 257 -19.71 20.74 4.20
N LYS A 258 -20.40 20.20 3.19
CA LYS A 258 -21.82 20.48 2.94
C LYS A 258 -22.70 19.99 4.09
N GLY A 259 -22.45 18.78 4.60
CA GLY A 259 -23.17 18.23 5.75
C GLY A 259 -22.99 19.06 7.03
N GLN A 260 -21.80 19.62 7.26
CA GLN A 260 -21.55 20.51 8.40
C GLN A 260 -22.26 21.86 8.27
N MET A 261 -22.44 22.38 7.04
CA MET A 261 -23.19 23.61 6.79
C MET A 261 -24.71 23.43 6.90
N SER A 262 -25.24 22.22 6.67
CA SER A 262 -26.67 21.93 6.85
C SER A 262 -27.08 21.64 8.30
N HIS A 263 -26.10 21.41 9.19
CA HIS A 263 -26.32 21.17 10.62
C HIS A 263 -25.95 22.35 11.51
N ARG A 264 -25.56 23.48 10.92
CA ARG A 264 -25.36 24.78 11.59
C ARG A 264 -26.50 25.71 11.24
#